data_AF-A0A952EXI6-F1
#
_entry.id   AF-A0A952EXI6-F1
#
_cell.length_a   1.000
_cell.length_b   1.000
_cell.length_c   1.000
_cell.angle_alpha   90.00
_cell.angle_beta   90.00
_cell.angle_gamma   90.00
#
_symmetry.space_group_name_H-M   'P 1'
#
loop_
_entity.id
_entity.type
_entity.pdbx_description
1 polymer ?
#
loop_
_entity_poly.entity_id
_entity_poly.type
_entity_poly.pdbx_seq_one_letter_code
_entity_poly.pdbx_strand_id
1 'polypeptide(L)'
;VIRQLVRMTERATRAFNSTNPLVHAAITRLAPILLARSRVQEKAAPRLGQLAASYRDCPIAKGGRRIGSLRAGDRVPDLHVGDGRLYDLLDLSTLTLIVTGSSIPEAFLPWRDVIALRRVSIDAMPSGWLLVRPDGYLAAAGNADDSAVLSRWLDRWLIAPAR
;
A
#
# COMPACT_ATOMS: atom_id res chain seq x y z
N VAL A 1 -8.64 -5.36 -7.51
CA VAL A 1 -8.83 -6.31 -6.38
C VAL A 1 -10.11 -7.13 -6.50
N ILE A 2 -11.32 -6.54 -6.42
CA ILE A 2 -12.61 -7.29 -6.46
C ILE A 2 -12.73 -8.20 -7.69
N ARG A 3 -12.48 -7.67 -8.90
CA ARG A 3 -12.50 -8.47 -10.15
C ARG A 3 -11.54 -9.66 -10.15
N GLN A 4 -10.46 -9.59 -9.37
CA GLN A 4 -9.50 -10.70 -9.26
C GLN A 4 -9.99 -11.75 -8.26
N LEU A 5 -10.55 -11.33 -7.13
CA LEU A 5 -11.17 -12.23 -6.15
C LEU A 5 -12.32 -13.01 -6.79
N VAL A 6 -13.25 -12.32 -7.45
CA VAL A 6 -14.40 -12.95 -8.13
C VAL A 6 -13.94 -13.97 -9.17
N ARG A 7 -12.99 -13.60 -10.05
CA ARG A 7 -12.45 -14.55 -11.05
C ARG A 7 -11.76 -15.76 -10.42
N MET A 8 -11.09 -15.58 -9.28
CA MET A 8 -10.43 -16.67 -8.58
C MET A 8 -11.46 -17.63 -7.96
N THR A 9 -12.47 -17.08 -7.26
CA THR A 9 -13.53 -17.87 -6.63
C THR A 9 -14.40 -18.58 -7.67
N GLU A 10 -14.73 -17.94 -8.78
CA GLU A 10 -15.44 -18.57 -9.91
C GLU A 10 -14.66 -19.75 -10.49
N ARG A 11 -13.35 -19.59 -10.71
CA ARG A 11 -12.50 -20.66 -11.23
C ARG A 11 -12.41 -21.83 -10.27
N ALA A 12 -12.24 -21.56 -8.97
CA ALA A 12 -12.20 -22.60 -7.94
C ALA A 12 -13.54 -23.36 -7.88
N THR A 13 -14.66 -22.63 -7.85
CA THR A 13 -16.01 -23.20 -7.82
C THR A 13 -16.27 -24.07 -9.05
N ARG A 14 -15.89 -23.60 -10.25
CA ARG A 14 -16.02 -24.38 -11.49
C ARG A 14 -15.18 -25.65 -11.46
N ALA A 15 -13.99 -25.60 -10.86
CA ALA A 15 -13.11 -26.76 -10.74
C ALA A 15 -13.68 -27.78 -9.74
N PHE A 16 -14.19 -27.34 -8.59
CA PHE A 16 -14.79 -28.22 -7.57
C PHE A 16 -16.10 -28.85 -8.03
N ASN A 17 -16.91 -28.12 -8.80
CA ASN A 17 -18.16 -28.62 -9.37
C ASN A 17 -17.97 -29.30 -10.74
N SER A 18 -16.73 -29.51 -11.18
CA SER A 18 -16.45 -30.14 -12.47
C SER A 18 -16.75 -31.63 -12.39
N THR A 19 -17.63 -32.13 -13.26
CA THR A 19 -17.87 -33.58 -13.41
C THR A 19 -16.79 -34.29 -14.22
N ASN A 20 -15.73 -33.59 -14.63
CA ASN A 20 -14.62 -34.19 -15.39
C ASN A 20 -13.68 -34.97 -14.43
N PRO A 21 -13.50 -36.28 -14.62
CA PRO A 21 -12.69 -37.11 -13.72
C PRO A 21 -11.22 -36.69 -13.68
N LEU A 22 -10.67 -36.11 -14.76
CA LEU A 22 -9.31 -35.58 -14.79
C LEU A 22 -9.15 -34.35 -13.89
N VAL A 23 -10.17 -33.48 -13.85
CA VAL A 23 -10.17 -32.29 -12.97
C VAL A 23 -10.24 -32.72 -11.51
N HIS A 24 -11.12 -33.68 -11.18
CA HIS A 24 -11.17 -34.25 -9.83
C HIS A 24 -9.84 -34.90 -9.42
N ALA A 25 -9.24 -35.72 -10.28
CA ALA A 25 -7.95 -36.35 -9.98
C ALA A 25 -6.84 -35.31 -9.73
N ALA A 26 -6.80 -34.23 -10.52
CA ALA A 26 -5.86 -33.14 -10.34
C ALA A 26 -6.08 -32.41 -9.00
N ILE A 27 -7.33 -32.10 -8.64
CA ILE A 27 -7.64 -31.44 -7.36
C ILE A 27 -7.28 -32.35 -6.18
N THR A 28 -7.65 -33.62 -6.21
CA THR A 28 -7.45 -34.52 -5.06
C THR A 28 -5.99 -34.93 -4.87
N ARG A 29 -5.21 -35.06 -5.96
CA ARG A 29 -3.83 -35.58 -5.89
C ARG A 29 -2.75 -34.52 -6.02
N LEU A 30 -2.94 -33.49 -6.85
CA LEU A 30 -1.92 -32.49 -7.11
C LEU A 30 -2.10 -31.23 -6.24
N ALA A 31 -3.33 -30.82 -5.95
CA ALA A 31 -3.56 -29.60 -5.18
C ALA A 31 -2.94 -29.63 -3.77
N PRO A 32 -3.03 -30.72 -2.98
CA PRO A 32 -2.42 -30.75 -1.64
C PRO A 32 -0.90 -30.55 -1.70
N ILE A 33 -0.23 -31.19 -2.68
CA ILE A 33 1.22 -31.09 -2.86
C ILE A 33 1.62 -29.67 -3.26
N LEU A 34 0.86 -29.04 -4.16
CA LEU A 34 1.15 -27.68 -4.62
C LEU A 34 0.87 -26.64 -3.53
N LEU A 35 -0.24 -26.77 -2.79
CA LEU A 35 -0.64 -25.87 -1.72
C LEU A 35 0.23 -26.00 -0.47
N ALA A 36 0.88 -27.15 -0.26
CA ALA A 36 1.85 -27.36 0.82
C ALA A 36 3.18 -26.62 0.59
N ARG A 37 3.44 -26.09 -0.61
CA ARG A 37 4.70 -25.38 -0.89
C ARG A 37 4.70 -24.00 -0.23
N SER A 38 5.76 -23.68 0.52
CA SER A 38 5.96 -22.40 1.20
C SER A 38 5.74 -21.19 0.28
N ARG A 39 6.33 -21.20 -0.92
CA ARG A 39 6.14 -20.13 -1.92
C ARG A 39 4.68 -19.91 -2.35
N VAL A 40 3.86 -20.96 -2.30
CA VAL A 40 2.43 -20.87 -2.62
C VAL A 40 1.69 -20.30 -1.41
N GLN A 41 1.98 -20.77 -0.21
CA GLN A 41 1.38 -20.26 1.03
C GLN A 41 1.70 -18.79 1.29
N GLU A 42 2.97 -18.39 1.15
CA GLU A 42 3.44 -17.00 1.27
C GLU A 42 2.74 -16.04 0.31
N LYS A 43 2.30 -16.53 -0.85
CA LYS A 43 1.55 -15.73 -1.83
C LYS A 43 0.04 -15.82 -1.64
N ALA A 44 -0.47 -16.95 -1.18
CA ALA A 44 -1.90 -17.19 -1.00
C ALA A 44 -2.44 -16.45 0.23
N ALA A 45 -1.74 -16.53 1.37
CA ALA A 45 -2.21 -15.93 2.62
C ALA A 45 -2.41 -14.40 2.52
N PRO A 46 -1.46 -13.61 1.98
CA PRO A 46 -1.67 -12.17 1.82
C PRO A 46 -2.75 -11.81 0.80
N ARG A 47 -2.97 -12.65 -0.22
CA ARG A 47 -4.01 -12.41 -1.23
C ARG A 47 -5.41 -12.68 -0.69
N LEU A 48 -5.59 -13.77 0.06
CA LEU A 48 -6.86 -14.10 0.70
C LEU A 48 -7.19 -13.13 1.83
N GLY A 49 -6.19 -12.76 2.64
CA GLY A 49 -6.34 -11.73 3.67
C GLY A 49 -6.43 -10.30 3.14
N GLN A 50 -6.49 -10.10 1.82
CA GLN A 50 -6.50 -8.80 1.14
C GLN A 50 -5.31 -7.87 1.47
N LEU A 51 -4.30 -8.36 2.19
CA LEU A 51 -3.06 -7.64 2.50
C LEU A 51 -2.21 -7.36 1.25
N ALA A 52 -2.41 -8.13 0.18
CA ALA A 52 -1.78 -7.91 -1.12
C ALA A 52 -2.57 -6.95 -2.04
N ALA A 53 -3.68 -6.39 -1.57
CA ALA A 53 -4.40 -5.36 -2.31
C ALA A 53 -3.49 -4.14 -2.47
N SER A 54 -3.20 -3.78 -3.72
CA SER A 54 -2.44 -2.59 -4.08
C SER A 54 -3.26 -1.74 -5.04
N TYR A 55 -3.11 -0.42 -4.89
CA TYR A 55 -3.72 0.61 -5.72
C TYR A 55 -2.74 1.20 -6.74
N ARG A 56 -1.60 0.53 -7.02
CA ARG A 56 -0.58 0.99 -7.99
C ARG A 56 -1.16 1.40 -9.35
N ASP A 57 -2.20 0.71 -9.82
CA ASP A 57 -2.81 0.97 -11.13
C ASP A 57 -3.92 2.04 -11.09
N CYS A 58 -4.28 2.53 -9.90
CA CYS A 58 -5.32 3.54 -9.74
C CYS A 58 -4.81 4.94 -10.09
N PRO A 59 -5.68 5.84 -10.60
CA PRO A 59 -5.30 7.21 -10.92
C PRO A 59 -4.57 7.94 -9.78
N ILE A 60 -4.98 7.71 -8.54
CA ILE A 60 -4.41 8.37 -7.34
C ILE A 60 -2.95 7.99 -7.04
N ALA A 61 -2.50 6.82 -7.49
CA ALA A 61 -1.10 6.39 -7.34
C ALA A 61 -0.20 6.92 -8.46
N LYS A 62 -0.78 7.37 -9.58
CA LYS A 62 0.01 7.85 -10.74
C LYS A 62 0.74 9.14 -10.38
N GLY A 63 2.06 9.12 -10.53
CA GLY A 63 2.93 10.27 -10.23
C GLY A 63 3.40 10.34 -8.78
N GLY A 64 2.90 9.49 -7.87
CA GLY A 64 3.29 9.46 -6.44
C GLY A 64 4.66 8.83 -6.14
N ARG A 65 5.42 8.43 -7.17
CA ARG A 65 6.78 7.86 -7.07
C ARG A 65 6.92 6.73 -6.02
N ARG A 66 8.12 6.56 -5.48
CA ARG A 66 8.53 5.47 -4.59
C ARG A 66 9.63 5.93 -3.65
N ILE A 67 9.77 5.26 -2.52
CA ILE A 67 10.92 5.38 -1.62
C ILE A 67 11.32 3.99 -1.13
N GLY A 68 12.61 3.65 -1.28
CA GLY A 68 13.06 2.26 -1.09
C GLY A 68 12.25 1.27 -1.96
N SER A 69 11.65 0.28 -1.30
CA SER A 69 10.78 -0.72 -1.93
C SER A 69 9.31 -0.30 -2.05
N LEU A 70 8.87 0.72 -1.28
CA LEU A 70 7.48 1.17 -1.23
C LEU A 70 7.15 2.08 -2.41
N ARG A 71 6.05 1.79 -3.10
CA ARG A 71 5.56 2.57 -4.24
C ARG A 71 4.18 3.14 -3.93
N ALA A 72 3.86 4.29 -4.53
CA ALA A 72 2.51 4.83 -4.45
C ALA A 72 1.46 3.77 -4.82
N GLY A 73 0.40 3.69 -4.01
CA GLY A 73 -0.63 2.66 -4.07
C GLY A 73 -0.33 1.40 -3.24
N ASP A 74 0.85 1.27 -2.64
CA ASP A 74 1.13 0.16 -1.71
C ASP A 74 0.54 0.42 -0.33
N ARG A 75 0.15 -0.68 0.34
CA ARG A 75 -0.13 -0.61 1.77
C ARG A 75 1.18 -0.39 2.51
N VAL A 76 1.24 0.63 3.34
CA VAL A 76 2.44 0.91 4.13
C VAL A 76 2.54 -0.16 5.23
N PRO A 77 3.68 -0.85 5.39
CA PRO A 77 3.86 -1.83 6.45
C PRO A 77 3.84 -1.13 7.81
N ASP A 78 3.37 -1.84 8.83
CA ASP A 78 3.39 -1.33 10.21
C ASP A 78 4.78 -1.48 10.82
N LEU A 79 5.65 -0.52 10.51
CA LEU A 79 7.06 -0.50 10.90
C LEU A 79 7.22 -0.09 12.36
N HIS A 80 8.31 -0.52 12.99
CA HIS A 80 8.71 0.01 14.28
C HIS A 80 9.24 1.44 14.12
N VAL A 81 8.86 2.32 15.04
CA VAL A 81 9.26 3.72 15.07
C VAL A 81 9.52 4.12 16.51
N GLY A 82 10.80 4.21 16.89
CA GLY A 82 11.18 4.33 18.30
C GLY A 82 10.62 3.16 19.11
N ASP A 83 9.90 3.46 20.19
CA ASP A 83 9.25 2.47 21.05
C ASP A 83 7.85 2.05 20.58
N GLY A 84 7.34 2.62 19.48
CA GLY A 84 5.98 2.43 18.99
C GLY A 84 5.88 1.85 17.58
N ARG A 85 4.67 1.90 17.01
CA ARG A 85 4.36 1.46 15.66
C ARG A 85 4.00 2.63 14.74
N LEU A 86 4.29 2.47 13.46
CA LEU A 86 3.98 3.47 12.45
C LEU A 86 2.49 3.78 12.40
N TYR A 87 1.65 2.75 12.57
CA TYR A 87 0.20 2.92 12.51
C TYR A 87 -0.37 3.75 13.67
N ASP A 88 0.30 3.79 14.82
CA ASP A 88 -0.09 4.65 15.95
C ASP A 88 0.10 6.14 15.63
N LEU A 89 0.92 6.46 14.61
CA LEU A 89 1.20 7.83 14.19
C LEU A 89 0.24 8.36 13.12
N LEU A 90 -0.50 7.46 12.47
CA LEU A 90 -1.40 7.80 11.37
C LEU A 90 -2.64 8.51 11.88
N ASP A 91 -3.02 9.57 11.17
CA ASP A 91 -4.31 10.22 11.33
C ASP A 91 -5.37 9.46 10.52
N LEU A 92 -6.44 9.03 11.20
CA LEU A 92 -7.53 8.26 10.58
C LEU A 92 -8.56 9.13 9.86
N SER A 93 -8.42 10.46 9.94
CA SER A 93 -9.32 11.45 9.33
C SER A 93 -8.66 12.25 8.21
N THR A 94 -7.34 12.40 8.24
CA THR A 94 -6.57 13.21 7.28
C THR A 94 -5.38 12.46 6.69
N LEU A 95 -4.79 13.01 5.62
CA LEU A 95 -3.51 12.51 5.13
C LEU A 95 -2.44 12.72 6.21
N THR A 96 -1.53 11.76 6.35
CA THR A 96 -0.39 11.87 7.25
C THR A 96 0.90 11.99 6.43
N LEU A 97 1.58 13.12 6.51
CA LEU A 97 2.93 13.31 5.98
C LEU A 97 3.95 12.88 7.03
N ILE A 98 4.67 11.81 6.75
CA ILE A 98 5.75 11.28 7.58
C ILE A 98 7.08 11.69 6.97
N VAL A 99 7.96 12.30 7.76
CA VAL A 99 9.30 12.73 7.34
C VAL A 99 10.34 11.99 8.19
N THR A 100 11.25 11.27 7.53
CA THR A 100 12.31 10.48 8.16
C THR A 100 13.68 10.93 7.65
N GLY A 101 14.58 11.31 8.55
CA GLY A 101 15.96 11.66 8.21
C GLY A 101 16.14 12.78 7.18
N SER A 102 15.11 13.62 6.94
CA SER A 102 15.15 14.71 5.95
C SER A 102 14.46 15.99 6.46
N SER A 103 14.59 17.06 5.68
CA SER A 103 13.78 18.27 5.83
C SER A 103 12.32 18.00 5.44
N ILE A 104 11.41 18.80 5.99
CA ILE A 104 10.00 18.81 5.58
C ILE A 104 9.94 19.46 4.19
N PRO A 105 9.27 18.85 3.20
CA PRO A 105 9.10 19.47 1.89
C PRO A 105 8.30 20.77 1.99
N GLU A 106 8.80 21.87 1.42
CA GLU A 106 8.13 23.18 1.44
C GLU A 106 6.70 23.15 0.86
N ALA A 107 6.45 22.25 -0.10
CA ALA A 107 5.14 22.03 -0.70
C ALA A 107 4.04 21.66 0.32
N PHE A 108 4.41 21.22 1.53
CA PHE A 108 3.47 20.93 2.62
C PHE A 108 2.91 22.21 3.27
N LEU A 109 3.64 23.34 3.24
CA LEU A 109 3.30 24.53 4.05
C LEU A 109 1.87 25.06 3.83
N PRO A 110 1.32 25.11 2.60
CA PRO A 110 -0.07 25.54 2.38
C PRO A 110 -1.13 24.58 2.92
N TRP A 111 -0.74 23.36 3.26
CA TRP A 111 -1.62 22.24 3.63
C TRP A 111 -1.50 21.83 5.10
N ARG A 112 -0.71 22.57 5.89
CA ARG A 112 -0.37 22.23 7.28
C ARG A 112 -1.57 22.08 8.21
N ASP A 113 -2.69 22.73 7.88
CA ASP A 113 -3.91 22.73 8.68
C ASP A 113 -4.85 21.56 8.32
N VAL A 114 -4.57 20.84 7.23
CA VAL A 114 -5.42 19.74 6.72
C VAL A 114 -4.67 18.42 6.53
N ILE A 115 -3.35 18.41 6.73
CA ILE A 115 -2.50 17.22 6.65
C ILE A 115 -1.70 17.10 7.95
N ALA A 116 -1.82 15.97 8.63
CA ALA A 116 -1.05 15.69 9.82
C ALA A 116 0.44 15.50 9.48
N LEU A 117 1.33 16.22 10.18
CA LEU A 117 2.77 16.05 10.05
C LEU A 117 3.33 15.19 11.18
N ARG A 118 4.19 14.22 10.84
CA ARG A 118 4.95 13.40 11.78
C ARG A 118 6.42 13.36 11.37
N ARG A 119 7.30 13.77 12.27
CA ARG A 119 8.76 13.68 12.06
C ARG A 119 9.30 12.57 12.95
N VAL A 120 9.76 11.49 12.33
CA VAL A 120 10.21 10.29 13.05
C VAL A 120 11.34 9.61 12.30
N SER A 121 12.26 8.96 13.01
CA SER A 121 13.26 8.10 12.38
C SER A 121 12.68 6.71 12.15
N ILE A 122 12.83 6.18 10.93
CA ILE A 122 12.38 4.84 10.58
C ILE A 122 13.58 4.07 10.02
N ASP A 123 14.19 3.23 10.85
CA ASP A 123 15.46 2.54 10.52
C ASP A 123 15.34 1.61 9.29
N ALA A 124 14.16 1.03 9.08
CA ALA A 124 13.88 0.17 7.94
C ALA A 124 13.69 0.93 6.61
N MET A 125 13.87 2.26 6.60
CA MET A 125 13.60 3.11 5.46
C MET A 125 14.72 4.13 5.20
N PRO A 126 14.97 4.48 3.92
CA PRO A 126 15.90 5.57 3.61
C PRO A 126 15.30 6.93 3.97
N SER A 127 16.16 7.94 4.13
CA SER A 127 15.73 9.32 4.38
C SER A 127 14.82 9.87 3.27
N GLY A 128 13.77 10.58 3.67
CA GLY A 128 12.79 11.18 2.78
C GLY A 128 11.44 11.33 3.45
N TRP A 129 10.37 11.28 2.65
CA TRP A 129 9.01 11.47 3.12
C TRP A 129 8.02 10.50 2.49
N LEU A 130 6.94 10.26 3.23
CA LEU A 130 5.78 9.46 2.86
C LEU A 130 4.53 10.29 3.07
N LEU A 131 3.68 10.40 2.06
CA LEU A 131 2.31 10.87 2.22
C LEU A 131 1.41 9.65 2.32
N VAL A 132 0.91 9.35 3.51
CA VAL A 132 0.09 8.18 3.82
C VAL A 132 -1.37 8.61 3.93
N ARG A 133 -2.26 7.81 3.34
CA ARG A 133 -3.71 8.01 3.41
C ARG A 133 -4.28 7.52 4.73
N PRO A 134 -5.47 8.00 5.14
CA PRO A 134 -6.15 7.50 6.34
C PRO A 134 -6.39 5.98 6.37
N ASP A 135 -6.46 5.35 5.20
CA ASP A 135 -6.62 3.91 5.04
C ASP A 135 -5.30 3.11 5.03
N GLY A 136 -4.17 3.77 5.34
CA GLY A 136 -2.85 3.15 5.46
C GLY A 136 -2.15 2.88 4.13
N TYR A 137 -2.65 3.44 3.03
CA TYR A 137 -2.03 3.33 1.70
C TYR A 137 -1.12 4.51 1.38
N LEU A 138 0.00 4.25 0.72
CA LEU A 138 0.93 5.26 0.27
C LEU A 138 0.31 6.06 -0.89
N ALA A 139 0.10 7.35 -0.70
CA ALA A 139 -0.35 8.27 -1.74
C ALA A 139 0.82 8.74 -2.62
N ALA A 140 1.88 9.23 -1.98
CA ALA A 140 3.10 9.67 -2.63
C ALA A 140 4.32 9.51 -1.72
N ALA A 141 5.51 9.46 -2.31
CA ALA A 141 6.77 9.42 -1.59
C ALA A 141 7.89 10.06 -2.40
N GLY A 142 8.93 10.51 -1.70
CA GLY A 142 10.11 11.11 -2.33
C GLY A 142 11.25 11.29 -1.34
N ASN A 143 12.42 11.66 -1.86
CA ASN A 143 13.54 12.11 -1.04
C ASN A 143 13.37 13.59 -0.64
N ALA A 144 14.35 14.16 0.06
CA ALA A 144 14.33 15.55 0.51
C ALA A 144 14.09 16.57 -0.64
N ASP A 145 14.61 16.28 -1.84
CA ASP A 145 14.58 17.20 -2.99
C ASP A 145 13.32 17.02 -3.87
N ASP A 146 12.51 15.99 -3.61
CA ASP A 146 11.32 15.65 -4.40
C ASP A 146 10.07 16.49 -4.01
N SER A 147 10.24 17.70 -3.48
CA SER A 147 9.13 18.58 -3.05
C SER A 147 8.10 18.84 -4.17
N ALA A 148 8.57 18.94 -5.43
CA ALA A 148 7.71 19.10 -6.60
C ALA A 148 6.77 17.91 -6.85
N VAL A 149 7.13 16.71 -6.38
CA VAL A 149 6.27 15.52 -6.46
C VAL A 149 5.10 15.66 -5.49
N LEU A 150 5.39 16.11 -4.27
CA LEU A 150 4.37 16.37 -3.26
C LEU A 150 3.39 17.45 -3.74
N SER A 151 3.89 18.61 -4.20
CA SER A 151 3.05 19.70 -4.73
C SER A 151 2.09 19.21 -5.82
N ARG A 152 2.62 18.58 -6.88
CA ARG A 152 1.78 18.08 -7.98
C ARG A 152 0.74 17.05 -7.54
N TRP A 153 1.06 16.23 -6.53
CA TRP A 153 0.10 15.26 -6.03
C TRP A 153 -1.01 15.96 -5.23
N LEU A 154 -0.65 16.88 -4.34
CA LEU A 154 -1.60 17.65 -3.53
C LEU A 154 -2.53 18.49 -4.41
N ASP A 155 -1.97 19.25 -5.36
CA ASP A 155 -2.74 20.11 -6.28
C ASP A 155 -3.69 19.33 -7.19
N ARG A 156 -3.36 18.05 -7.46
CA ARG A 156 -4.20 17.19 -8.30
C ARG A 156 -5.39 16.61 -7.55
N TRP A 157 -5.24 16.30 -6.26
CA TRP A 157 -6.20 15.48 -5.51
C TRP A 157 -6.92 16.23 -4.40
N LEU A 158 -6.39 17.37 -3.96
CA LEU A 158 -6.96 18.18 -2.90
C LEU A 158 -7.35 19.55 -3.43
N ILE A 159 -8.30 20.17 -2.73
CA ILE A 159 -8.66 21.57 -2.94
C ILE A 159 -7.91 22.37 -1.89
N ALA A 160 -7.10 23.33 -2.33
CA ALA A 160 -6.35 24.18 -1.42
C ALA A 160 -7.31 24.83 -0.40
N PRO A 161 -7.01 24.79 0.90
CA PRO A 161 -7.79 25.52 1.87
C PRO A 161 -7.78 27.00 1.49
N ALA A 162 -8.94 27.65 1.58
CA ALA A 162 -9.03 29.10 1.40
C ALA A 162 -8.11 29.76 2.45
N ARG A 163 -7.20 30.61 1.98
CA ARG A 163 -6.23 31.32 2.82
C ARG A 163 -6.92 32.26 3.80
#